data_AF-A0A2G2W5U3-F1
#
_entry.id   AF-A0A2G2W5U3-F1
#
_cell.length_a   1.000
_cell.length_b   1.000
_cell.length_c   1.000
_cell.angle_alpha   90.00
_cell.angle_beta   90.00
_cell.angle_gamma   90.00
#
_symmetry.space_group_name_H-M   'P 1'
#
loop_
_entity.id
_entity.type
_entity.pdbx_description
1 polymer ?
#
loop_
_entity_poly.entity_id
_entity_poly.type
_entity_poly.pdbx_seq_one_letter_code
_entity_poly.pdbx_strand_id
1 'polypeptide(L)'
;MIESNKEYDDLCAMFTECNLVGNPREWWMNSGATRYVCTNKELFSSFALAQVEEMLYMANSTTAKVDEIGKICLKMTSGKVLTLNNVLYVPELRRN
;
A
#
# COMPACT_ATOMS: atom_id res chain seq x y z
N MET A 1 -6.71 9.13 -35.42
CA MET A 1 -7.70 8.91 -34.34
C MET A 1 -7.51 7.48 -33.91
N ILE A 2 -6.75 7.25 -32.83
CA ILE A 2 -6.43 5.90 -32.35
C ILE A 2 -7.02 5.81 -30.95
N GLU A 3 -8.00 4.93 -30.83
CA GLU A 3 -8.75 4.64 -29.62
C GLU A 3 -7.82 3.99 -28.57
N SER A 4 -7.72 4.61 -27.40
CA SER A 4 -7.07 3.98 -26.26
C SER A 4 -8.06 3.01 -25.61
N ASN A 5 -7.99 1.74 -25.99
CA ASN A 5 -8.62 0.66 -25.25
C ASN A 5 -7.90 0.49 -23.92
N LYS A 6 -8.35 1.23 -22.89
CA LYS A 6 -8.02 0.91 -21.51
C LYS A 6 -8.90 -0.27 -21.13
N GLU A 7 -8.36 -1.48 -21.20
CA GLU A 7 -8.86 -2.61 -20.44
C GLU A 7 -8.85 -2.20 -18.96
N TYR A 8 -10.01 -1.76 -18.48
CA TYR A 8 -10.35 -1.88 -17.07
C TYR A 8 -10.63 -3.37 -16.88
N ASP A 9 -9.57 -4.15 -16.67
CA ASP A 9 -9.72 -5.42 -15.98
C ASP A 9 -10.45 -5.08 -14.68
N ASP A 10 -11.67 -5.60 -14.58
CA ASP A 10 -12.53 -5.49 -13.42
C ASP A 10 -11.82 -6.21 -12.27
N LEU A 11 -10.92 -5.46 -11.60
CA LEU A 11 -10.10 -5.89 -10.47
C LEU A 11 -10.96 -6.09 -9.21
N CYS A 12 -12.19 -6.60 -9.36
CA CYS A 12 -12.91 -7.34 -8.34
C CYS A 12 -12.21 -8.68 -8.07
N ALA A 13 -10.92 -8.63 -7.75
CA ALA A 13 -10.27 -9.69 -7.02
C ALA A 13 -10.87 -9.63 -5.61
N MET A 14 -11.78 -10.56 -5.30
CA MET A 14 -12.17 -10.82 -3.91
C MET A 14 -10.92 -11.25 -3.14
N PHE A 15 -10.21 -10.28 -2.59
CA PHE A 15 -9.19 -10.52 -1.59
C PHE A 15 -9.94 -10.80 -0.28
N THR A 16 -10.20 -12.08 -0.02
CA THR A 16 -10.66 -12.50 1.30
C THR A 16 -9.63 -12.01 2.31
N GLU A 17 -10.10 -11.36 3.38
CA GLU A 17 -9.30 -10.93 4.51
C GLU A 17 -8.70 -12.19 5.19
N CYS A 18 -7.59 -12.68 4.66
CA CYS A 18 -6.86 -13.78 5.26
C CYS A 18 -6.09 -13.20 6.44
N ASN A 19 -6.72 -13.25 7.63
CA ASN A 19 -6.01 -13.12 8.90
C ASN A 19 -5.00 -14.27 9.01
N LEU A 20 -3.81 -14.07 8.43
CA LEU A 20 -2.68 -14.97 8.53
C LEU A 20 -1.98 -14.72 9.87
N VAL A 21 -2.68 -15.05 10.96
CA VAL A 21 -2.19 -14.94 12.35
C VAL A 21 -0.76 -15.47 12.43
N GLY A 22 0.21 -14.56 12.56
CA GLY A 22 1.61 -14.90 12.84
C GLY A 22 2.61 -14.60 11.72
N ASN A 23 2.26 -13.88 10.65
CA ASN A 23 3.24 -13.40 9.68
C ASN A 23 3.65 -11.94 9.97
N PRO A 24 4.93 -11.62 10.23
CA PRO A 24 5.40 -10.23 10.37
C PRO A 24 5.24 -9.39 9.08
N ARG A 25 4.76 -9.99 7.99
CA ARG A 25 4.38 -9.37 6.71
C ARG A 25 2.86 -9.29 6.53
N GLU A 26 2.10 -9.10 7.61
CA GLU A 26 0.65 -8.93 7.56
C GLU A 26 0.28 -7.61 6.84
N TRP A 27 -0.28 -7.75 5.64
CA TRP A 27 -0.91 -6.66 4.89
C TRP A 27 -2.40 -6.63 5.23
N TRP A 28 -2.93 -5.45 5.55
CA TRP A 28 -4.35 -5.24 5.81
C TRP A 28 -4.97 -4.43 4.67
N MET A 29 -6.13 -4.87 4.20
CA MET A 29 -6.91 -4.15 3.22
C MET A 29 -8.04 -3.41 3.93
N ASN A 30 -8.03 -2.08 3.86
CA ASN A 30 -9.12 -1.26 4.37
C ASN A 30 -9.82 -0.60 3.19
N SER A 31 -11.08 -0.96 2.96
CA SER A 31 -11.91 -0.38 1.89
C SER A 31 -12.14 1.12 2.07
N GLY A 32 -11.99 1.65 3.30
CA GLY A 32 -12.03 3.07 3.60
C GLY A 32 -10.68 3.79 3.47
N ALA A 33 -9.58 3.09 3.16
CA ALA A 33 -8.27 3.72 3.01
C ALA A 33 -8.09 4.31 1.60
N THR A 34 -7.63 5.56 1.54
CA THR A 34 -7.35 6.27 0.28
C THR A 34 -5.89 6.15 -0.16
N ARG A 35 -5.01 5.66 0.71
CA ARG A 35 -3.56 5.56 0.50
C ARG A 35 -3.05 4.20 0.94
N TYR A 36 -2.05 3.68 0.21
CA TYR A 36 -1.30 2.51 0.64
C TYR A 36 -0.24 2.93 1.65
N VAL A 37 -0.19 2.27 2.79
CA VAL A 37 0.76 2.57 3.87
C VAL A 37 1.47 1.30 4.30
N CYS A 38 2.77 1.40 4.53
CA CYS A 38 3.60 0.29 4.97
C CYS A 38 4.55 0.74 6.09
N THR A 39 4.71 -0.08 7.12
CA THR A 39 5.64 0.14 8.23
C THR A 39 6.95 -0.63 8.07
N ASN A 40 7.01 -1.54 7.09
CA ASN A 40 8.18 -2.36 6.82
C ASN A 40 8.88 -1.89 5.54
N LYS A 41 10.04 -1.24 5.72
CA LYS A 41 10.84 -0.70 4.63
C LYS A 41 11.41 -1.78 3.69
N GLU A 42 11.63 -3.00 4.18
CA GLU A 42 12.22 -4.09 3.38
C GLU A 42 11.29 -4.60 2.26
N LEU A 43 9.99 -4.27 2.33
CA LEU A 43 9.02 -4.66 1.30
C LEU A 43 9.08 -3.75 0.06
N PHE A 44 9.77 -2.62 0.14
CA PHE A 44 9.90 -1.68 -0.97
C PHE A 44 10.92 -2.15 -2.00
N SER A 45 10.48 -2.24 -3.25
CA SER A 45 11.38 -2.49 -4.40
C SER A 45 12.13 -1.24 -4.83
N SER A 46 11.58 -0.06 -4.51
CA SER A 46 12.18 1.25 -4.79
C SER A 46 11.56 2.28 -3.86
N PHE A 47 12.32 3.29 -3.47
CA PHE A 47 11.87 4.38 -2.62
C PHE A 47 12.49 5.71 -3.08
N ALA A 48 11.78 6.79 -2.76
CA ALA A 48 12.24 8.17 -2.84
C ALA A 48 11.86 8.87 -1.54
N LEU A 49 12.62 9.90 -1.16
CA LEU A 49 12.25 10.74 -0.02
C LEU A 49 10.88 11.37 -0.27
N ALA A 50 10.03 11.38 0.76
CA ALA A 50 8.78 12.11 0.72
C ALA A 50 9.05 13.62 0.59
N GLN A 51 8.04 14.38 0.17
CA GLN A 51 8.19 15.83 0.14
C GLN A 51 8.40 16.36 1.57
N VAL A 52 9.15 17.46 1.70
CA VAL A 52 9.32 18.15 2.98
C VAL A 52 7.92 18.45 3.53
N GLU A 53 7.63 17.92 4.73
CA GLU A 53 6.34 18.02 5.46
C GLU A 53 5.19 17.10 5.00
N GLU A 54 5.46 16.02 4.28
CA GLU A 54 4.39 15.07 3.96
C GLU A 54 3.88 14.35 5.23
N MET A 55 2.62 14.61 5.58
CA MET A 55 1.93 14.03 6.73
C MET A 55 0.71 13.22 6.28
N LEU A 56 0.54 12.05 6.90
CA LEU A 56 -0.63 11.20 6.74
C LEU A 56 -1.65 11.54 7.83
N TYR A 57 -2.86 11.93 7.42
CA TYR A 57 -3.99 12.11 8.33
C TYR A 57 -4.69 10.80 8.60
N MET A 58 -4.86 10.47 9.87
CA MET A 58 -5.43 9.22 10.35
C MET A 58 -6.90 9.40 10.76
N ALA A 59 -7.66 8.30 10.80
CA ALA A 59 -9.09 8.34 11.13
C ALA A 59 -9.37 8.83 12.56
N ASN A 60 -8.43 8.63 13.49
CA ASN A 60 -8.48 9.12 14.87
C ASN A 60 -8.01 10.59 15.02
N SER A 61 -7.97 11.36 13.92
CA SER A 61 -7.54 12.76 13.89
C SER A 61 -6.07 13.00 14.26
N THR A 62 -5.25 11.95 14.37
CA THR A 62 -3.79 12.12 14.51
C THR A 62 -3.12 12.24 13.16
N THR A 63 -1.93 12.80 13.14
CA THR A 63 -1.05 12.81 11.97
C THR A 63 0.15 11.91 12.20
N ALA A 64 0.65 11.30 11.13
CA ALA A 64 1.89 10.54 11.14
C ALA A 64 2.80 11.03 10.02
N LYS A 65 4.10 11.14 10.30
CA LYS A 65 5.07 11.59 9.31
C LYS A 65 5.30 10.51 8.25
N VAL A 66 5.27 10.91 6.98
CA VAL A 66 5.70 10.06 5.87
C VAL A 66 7.19 10.31 5.66
N ASP A 67 8.01 9.28 5.79
CA ASP A 67 9.45 9.42 5.59
C ASP A 67 9.82 9.22 4.12
N GLU A 68 9.19 8.25 3.46
CA GLU A 68 9.50 7.86 2.09
C GLU A 68 8.25 7.44 1.33
N ILE A 69 8.30 7.59 0.01
CA ILE A 69 7.29 7.09 -0.92
C ILE A 69 7.96 6.09 -1.85
N GLY A 70 7.32 4.97 -2.10
CA GLY A 70 7.91 3.96 -2.96
C GLY A 70 6.93 3.00 -3.63
N LYS A 71 7.50 1.91 -4.12
CA LYS A 71 6.77 0.85 -4.80
C LYS A 71 6.92 -0.46 -4.05
N ILE A 72 5.85 -1.25 -4.03
CA ILE A 72 5.84 -2.59 -3.46
C ILE A 72 5.27 -3.56 -4.47
N CYS A 73 5.94 -4.70 -4.63
CA CYS A 73 5.49 -5.78 -5.51
C CYS A 73 4.96 -6.94 -4.65
N LEU A 74 3.65 -7.19 -4.74
CA LEU A 74 2.98 -8.29 -4.07
C LEU A 74 2.85 -9.46 -5.05
N LYS A 75 3.50 -10.59 -4.73
CA LYS A 75 3.37 -11.81 -5.51
C LYS A 75 2.18 -12.61 -5.01
N MET A 76 1.22 -12.85 -5.91
CA MET A 76 0.01 -13.61 -5.61
C MET A 76 0.25 -15.11 -5.81
N THR A 77 -0.57 -15.94 -5.16
CA THR A 77 -0.55 -17.41 -5.32
C THR A 77 -0.91 -17.84 -6.74
N SER A 78 -1.66 -17.02 -7.48
CA SER A 78 -1.93 -17.19 -8.92
C SER A 78 -0.69 -17.00 -9.82
N GLY A 79 0.46 -16.67 -9.25
CA GLY A 79 1.70 -16.36 -9.98
C GLY A 79 1.75 -14.94 -10.54
N LYS A 80 0.63 -14.19 -10.50
CA LYS A 80 0.59 -12.77 -10.90
C LYS A 80 1.32 -11.90 -9.87
N VAL A 81 1.88 -10.78 -10.33
CA VAL A 81 2.50 -9.76 -9.48
C VAL A 81 1.67 -8.48 -9.55
N LEU A 82 1.24 -7.99 -8.39
CA LEU A 82 0.59 -6.70 -8.23
C LEU A 82 1.61 -5.67 -7.76
N THR A 83 1.81 -4.62 -8.54
CA THR A 83 2.68 -3.51 -8.14
C THR A 83 1.85 -2.36 -7.58
N LEU A 84 2.03 -2.10 -6.28
CA LEU A 84 1.51 -0.91 -5.61
C LEU A 84 2.49 0.24 -5.82
N ASN A 85 2.00 1.34 -6.39
CA ASN A 85 2.77 2.57 -6.56
C ASN A 85 2.36 3.60 -5.50
N ASN A 86 3.25 4.54 -5.21
CA ASN A 86 3.02 5.61 -4.25
C ASN A 86 2.65 5.09 -2.85
N VAL A 87 3.30 4.01 -2.41
CA VAL A 87 3.13 3.47 -1.06
C VAL A 87 3.88 4.33 -0.08
N LEU A 88 3.22 4.76 0.99
CA LEU A 88 3.77 5.63 2.02
C LEU A 88 4.48 4.79 3.07
N TYR A 89 5.75 5.08 3.35
CA TYR A 89 6.48 4.50 4.47
C TYR A 89 6.26 5.36 5.71
N VAL A 90 5.62 4.77 6.73
CA VAL A 90 5.23 5.45 7.97
C VAL A 90 5.66 4.58 9.16
N PRO A 91 6.89 4.73 9.68
CA PRO A 91 7.42 3.85 10.73
C PRO A 91 6.69 4.00 12.07
N GLU A 92 6.10 5.17 12.32
CA GLU A 92 5.39 5.48 13.56
C GLU A 92 3.95 4.93 13.58
N LEU A 93 3.47 4.39 12.46
CA LEU A 93 2.13 3.81 12.38
C LEU A 93 2.05 2.58 13.29
N ARG A 94 1.21 2.67 14.30
CA ARG A 94 0.90 1.56 15.21
C ARG A 94 -0.53 1.09 14.99
N ARG A 95 -0.72 -0.22 15.10
CA ARG A 95 -2.06 -0.79 15.19
C ARG A 95 -2.69 -0.40 16.53
N ASN A 96 -3.96 -0.04 16.52
CA ASN A 96 -4.76 0.06 17.75
C ASN A 96 -5.06 -1.34 18.32
#